data_AF-A0A8J4AV02-F1
#
_entry.id   AF-A0A8J4AV02-F1
#
_cell.length_a   1.000
_cell.length_b   1.000
_cell.length_c   1.000
_cell.angle_alpha   90.00
_cell.angle_beta   90.00
_cell.angle_gamma   90.00
#
_symmetry.space_group_name_H-M   'P 1'
#
loop_
_entity.id
_entity.type
_entity.pdbx_description
1 polymer ?
#
loop_
_entity_poly.entity_id
_entity_poly.type
_entity_poly.pdbx_seq_one_letter_code
_entity_poly.pdbx_strand_id
1 'polypeptide(L)'
;MCVGLFYDPRRAQRELTDLEGQVAQAEAARAAVDVHSAALTDADRALGRNGIPSLILEDVLSQLQAYTARFLNELCDGFVLELSATKPPAAGAGGGGSSGRRSGVGASREKEEIHKAVKVRNSADGSLRQRDVRQLSGGERRRTALAMCLGFEELVRRRRRLVCNVMVLDEVMYADGQEWQAYCIALLSFRRALIDQSLKWLHKSICAHRCLDSLRFPYPQHDLPDLCPEGWAVFGLHGS
;
A
#
# COMPACT_ATOMS: atom_id res chain seq x y z
N MET A 1 19.98 80.29 -25.13
CA MET A 1 19.40 79.93 -23.82
C MET A 1 20.02 78.61 -23.39
N CYS A 2 21.08 78.66 -22.60
CA CYS A 2 21.67 77.44 -22.02
C CYS A 2 20.90 77.14 -20.74
N VAL A 3 19.94 76.21 -20.81
CA VAL A 3 19.29 75.68 -19.61
C VAL A 3 20.34 74.81 -18.92
N GLY A 4 21.11 75.41 -18.02
CA GLY A 4 22.08 74.69 -17.20
C GLY A 4 21.32 73.73 -16.30
N LEU A 5 21.35 72.44 -16.63
CA LEU A 5 20.94 71.37 -15.73
C LEU A 5 21.90 71.38 -14.55
N PHE A 6 21.56 72.14 -13.51
CA PHE A 6 22.25 72.10 -12.23
C PHE A 6 22.04 70.69 -11.64
N TYR A 7 23.12 69.91 -11.61
CA TYR A 7 23.18 68.67 -10.86
C TYR A 7 23.04 69.01 -9.38
N ASP A 8 21.88 68.70 -8.79
CA ASP A 8 21.68 68.81 -7.34
C ASP A 8 22.09 67.47 -6.70
N PRO A 9 23.24 67.40 -6.02
CA PRO A 9 23.73 66.16 -5.42
C PRO A 9 22.77 65.61 -4.36
N ARG A 10 21.96 66.46 -3.70
CA ARG A 10 21.02 66.02 -2.67
C ARG A 10 19.83 65.29 -3.28
N ARG A 11 19.41 65.68 -4.47
CA ARG A 11 18.35 64.99 -5.21
C ARG A 11 18.82 63.62 -5.67
N ALA A 12 20.02 63.54 -6.25
CA ALA A 12 20.64 62.28 -6.65
C ALA A 12 20.78 61.31 -5.45
N GLN A 13 21.12 61.84 -4.27
CA GLN A 13 21.30 61.02 -3.07
C GLN A 13 19.98 60.48 -2.50
N ARG A 14 18.88 61.24 -2.59
CA ARG A 14 17.53 60.76 -2.24
C ARG A 14 17.06 59.67 -3.21
N GLU A 15 17.27 59.89 -4.51
CA GLU A 15 16.92 58.92 -5.54
C GLU A 15 17.70 57.60 -5.35
N LEU A 16 18.99 57.66 -4.97
CA LEU A 16 19.77 56.46 -4.61
C LEU A 16 19.21 55.74 -3.39
N THR A 17 18.89 56.45 -2.30
CA THR A 17 18.33 55.80 -1.10
C THR A 17 16.96 55.16 -1.37
N ASP A 18 16.15 55.78 -2.22
CA ASP A 18 14.84 55.25 -2.61
C ASP A 18 15.02 53.98 -3.47
N LEU A 19 15.97 53.99 -4.41
CA LEU A 19 16.30 52.82 -5.24
C LEU A 19 16.89 51.68 -4.41
N GLU A 20 17.80 51.96 -3.47
CA GLU A 20 18.34 50.96 -2.54
C GLU A 20 17.22 50.33 -1.70
N GLY A 21 16.27 51.15 -1.21
CA GLY A 21 15.09 50.67 -0.52
C GLY A 21 14.20 49.77 -1.38
N GLN A 22 13.99 50.12 -2.65
CA GLN A 22 13.24 49.30 -3.61
C GLN A 22 13.93 47.98 -3.92
N VAL A 23 15.26 47.98 -4.09
CA VAL A 23 16.05 46.76 -4.30
C VAL A 23 15.95 45.84 -3.08
N ALA A 24 16.14 46.38 -1.87
CA ALA A 24 16.03 45.60 -0.63
C ALA A 24 14.62 44.98 -0.46
N GLN A 25 13.56 45.73 -0.79
CA GLN A 25 12.19 45.21 -0.77
C GLN A 25 11.97 44.12 -1.83
N ALA A 26 12.49 44.30 -3.04
CA ALA A 26 12.38 43.32 -4.11
C ALA A 26 13.14 42.02 -3.80
N GLU A 27 14.33 42.12 -3.20
CA GLU A 27 15.11 40.96 -2.74
C GLU A 27 14.39 40.20 -1.63
N ALA A 28 13.81 40.91 -0.65
CA ALA A 28 13.02 40.29 0.40
C ALA A 28 11.77 39.59 -0.15
N ALA A 29 11.07 40.21 -1.11
CA ALA A 29 9.93 39.60 -1.79
C ALA A 29 10.33 38.36 -2.59
N ARG A 30 11.47 38.41 -3.30
CA ARG A 30 12.01 37.26 -4.04
C ARG A 30 12.36 36.10 -3.11
N ALA A 31 13.05 36.38 -2.01
CA ALA A 31 13.37 35.35 -1.02
C ALA A 31 12.11 34.67 -0.45
N ALA A 32 11.05 35.44 -0.19
CA ALA A 32 9.77 34.89 0.27
C ALA A 32 9.11 33.97 -0.78
N VAL A 33 9.15 34.36 -2.06
CA VAL A 33 8.65 33.54 -3.18
C VAL A 33 9.48 32.27 -3.34
N ASP A 34 10.81 32.36 -3.23
CA ASP A 34 11.70 31.20 -3.36
C ASP A 34 11.40 30.15 -2.27
N VAL A 35 11.19 30.58 -1.01
CA VAL A 35 10.76 29.70 0.09
C VAL A 35 9.42 29.03 -0.21
N HIS A 36 8.44 29.79 -0.70
CA HIS A 36 7.13 29.23 -1.05
C HIS A 36 7.22 28.24 -2.22
N SER A 37 8.05 28.55 -3.23
CA SER A 37 8.29 27.66 -4.37
C SER A 37 8.93 26.35 -3.93
N ALA A 38 9.90 26.38 -3.03
CA ALA A 38 10.53 25.20 -2.47
C ALA A 38 9.49 24.32 -1.74
N ALA A 39 8.65 24.93 -0.89
CA ALA A 39 7.58 24.21 -0.19
C ALA A 39 6.57 23.56 -1.16
N LEU A 40 6.19 24.25 -2.24
CA LEU A 40 5.31 23.70 -3.27
C LEU A 40 5.99 22.57 -4.05
N THR A 41 7.30 22.66 -4.32
CA THR A 41 8.03 21.56 -4.99
C THR A 41 8.17 20.32 -4.11
N ASP A 42 8.30 20.49 -2.80
CA ASP A 42 8.31 19.37 -1.85
C ASP A 42 6.93 18.73 -1.73
N ALA A 43 5.88 19.55 -1.70
CA ALA A 43 4.50 19.05 -1.75
C ALA A 43 4.20 18.31 -3.06
N ASP A 44 4.63 18.82 -4.21
CA ASP A 44 4.49 18.15 -5.51
C ASP A 44 5.31 16.86 -5.58
N ARG A 45 6.50 16.81 -4.96
CA ARG A 45 7.27 15.56 -4.84
C ARG A 45 6.53 14.52 -3.99
N ALA A 46 5.91 14.94 -2.88
CA ALA A 46 5.21 14.05 -1.95
C ALA A 46 3.82 13.59 -2.46
N LEU A 47 3.09 14.48 -3.13
CA LEU A 47 1.72 14.24 -3.62
C LEU A 47 1.65 13.95 -5.11
N GLY A 48 2.76 14.11 -5.82
CA GLY A 48 2.85 13.89 -7.25
C GLY A 48 2.70 12.43 -7.63
N ARG A 49 2.96 12.17 -8.91
CA ARG A 49 2.66 10.88 -9.54
C ARG A 49 3.31 9.66 -8.88
N ASN A 50 4.42 9.85 -8.18
CA ASN A 50 5.16 8.77 -7.53
C ASN A 50 5.02 8.78 -6.01
N GLY A 51 4.73 9.93 -5.37
CA GLY A 51 4.76 10.04 -3.91
C GLY A 51 3.61 9.29 -3.23
N ILE A 52 2.36 9.49 -3.66
CA ILE A 52 1.20 8.78 -3.09
C ILE A 52 1.30 7.27 -3.31
N PRO A 53 1.60 6.76 -4.53
CA PRO A 53 1.80 5.32 -4.73
C PRO A 53 2.92 4.73 -3.87
N SER A 54 4.03 5.45 -3.70
CA SER A 54 5.16 5.01 -2.86
C SER A 54 4.75 4.87 -1.39
N LEU A 55 4.06 5.87 -0.85
CA LEU A 55 3.52 5.82 0.53
C LEU A 55 2.53 4.67 0.73
N ILE A 56 1.65 4.44 -0.26
CA ILE A 56 0.73 3.31 -0.23
C ILE A 56 1.50 1.99 -0.29
N LEU A 57 2.55 1.91 -1.11
CA LEU A 57 3.38 0.72 -1.23
C LEU A 57 4.10 0.41 0.09
N GLU A 58 4.70 1.41 0.74
CA GLU A 58 5.35 1.27 2.04
C GLU A 58 4.38 0.77 3.12
N ASP A 59 3.17 1.34 3.20
CA ASP A 59 2.12 0.87 4.09
C ASP A 59 1.75 -0.59 3.81
N VAL A 60 1.53 -0.94 2.54
CA VAL A 60 1.21 -2.32 2.14
C VAL A 60 2.32 -3.28 2.51
N LEU A 61 3.58 -2.92 2.26
CA LEU A 61 4.74 -3.75 2.56
C LEU A 61 4.90 -3.97 4.07
N SER A 62 4.67 -2.95 4.88
CA SER A 62 4.71 -3.07 6.35
C SER A 62 3.66 -4.07 6.87
N GLN A 63 2.44 -4.01 6.33
CA GLN A 63 1.36 -4.93 6.68
C GLN A 63 1.66 -6.35 6.21
N LEU A 64 2.14 -6.49 4.96
CA LEU A 64 2.52 -7.78 4.40
C LEU A 64 3.63 -8.44 5.23
N GLN A 65 4.62 -7.65 5.65
CA GLN A 65 5.71 -8.11 6.52
C GLN A 65 5.17 -8.60 7.86
N ALA A 66 4.27 -7.85 8.50
CA ALA A 66 3.66 -8.25 9.76
C ALA A 66 2.87 -9.57 9.65
N TYR A 67 2.06 -9.73 8.59
CA TYR A 67 1.30 -10.96 8.38
C TYR A 67 2.22 -12.14 8.03
N THR A 68 3.22 -11.91 7.20
CA THR A 68 4.20 -12.95 6.83
C THR A 68 5.01 -13.40 8.03
N ALA A 69 5.45 -12.47 8.88
CA ALA A 69 6.23 -12.78 10.08
C ALA A 69 5.50 -13.72 11.04
N ARG A 70 4.17 -13.58 11.16
CA ARG A 70 3.36 -14.51 11.96
C ARG A 70 3.46 -15.94 11.43
N PHE A 71 3.20 -16.15 10.14
CA PHE A 71 3.28 -17.48 9.53
C PHE A 71 4.71 -18.00 9.49
N LEU A 72 5.68 -17.11 9.30
CA LEU A 72 7.08 -17.48 9.29
C LEU A 72 7.53 -17.98 10.67
N ASN A 73 7.10 -17.35 11.76
CA ASN A 73 7.37 -17.83 13.12
C ASN A 73 6.68 -19.18 13.42
N GLU A 74 5.50 -19.43 12.85
CA GLU A 74 4.83 -20.74 12.97
C GLU A 74 5.57 -21.83 12.17
N LEU A 75 6.07 -21.49 10.98
CA LEU A 75 6.70 -22.43 10.04
C LEU A 75 8.21 -22.64 10.26
N CYS A 76 8.90 -21.62 10.76
CA CYS A 76 10.35 -21.55 10.87
C CYS A 76 10.75 -20.73 12.10
N ASP A 77 11.29 -21.38 13.12
CA ASP A 77 11.88 -20.65 14.23
C ASP A 77 13.11 -19.84 13.79
N GLY A 78 13.17 -18.58 14.22
CA GLY A 78 14.33 -17.72 14.05
C GLY A 78 14.46 -17.03 12.69
N PHE A 79 13.42 -17.04 11.85
CA PHE A 79 13.43 -16.30 10.58
C PHE A 79 12.65 -15.00 10.70
N VAL A 80 13.21 -13.91 10.17
CA VAL A 80 12.55 -12.61 10.06
C VAL A 80 12.68 -12.14 8.62
N LEU A 81 11.54 -11.87 7.98
CA LEU A 81 11.48 -11.29 6.64
C LEU A 81 11.39 -9.76 6.75
N GLU A 82 12.22 -9.05 5.99
CA GLU A 82 12.15 -7.61 5.82
C GLU A 82 11.88 -7.25 4.36
N LEU A 83 10.86 -6.42 4.14
CA LEU A 83 10.45 -5.95 2.83
C LEU A 83 10.57 -4.42 2.81
N SER A 84 11.29 -3.89 1.81
CA SER A 84 11.42 -2.44 1.63
C SER A 84 11.26 -2.07 0.16
N ALA A 85 10.62 -0.92 -0.08
CA ALA A 85 10.62 -0.30 -1.39
C ALA A 85 11.97 0.42 -1.56
N THR A 86 12.77 0.01 -2.53
CA THR A 86 13.99 0.72 -2.90
C THR A 86 13.77 1.41 -4.22
N LYS A 87 13.97 2.72 -4.25
CA LYS A 87 14.09 3.45 -5.51
C LYS A 87 15.51 3.19 -6.04
N PRO A 88 15.68 2.62 -7.26
CA PRO A 88 17.02 2.52 -7.83
C PRO A 88 17.61 3.94 -7.88
N PRO A 89 18.90 4.12 -7.54
CA PRO A 89 19.54 5.42 -7.66
C PRO A 89 19.37 5.86 -9.11
N ALA A 90 18.77 7.04 -9.32
CA ALA A 90 18.54 7.57 -10.64
C ALA A 90 19.88 7.59 -11.39
N ALA A 91 20.03 6.73 -12.38
CA ALA A 91 21.13 6.76 -13.32
C ALA A 91 20.97 8.04 -14.16
N GLY A 92 21.46 9.16 -13.63
CA GLY A 92 21.23 10.48 -14.22
C GLY A 92 21.09 11.62 -13.20
N ALA A 93 21.88 11.63 -12.12
CA ALA A 93 22.15 12.86 -11.40
C ALA A 93 23.11 13.73 -12.23
N GLY A 94 22.59 14.29 -13.33
CA GLY A 94 23.32 15.10 -14.28
C GLY A 94 22.43 16.22 -14.80
N GLY A 95 22.45 17.34 -14.09
CA GLY A 95 22.46 18.69 -14.67
C GLY A 95 21.22 19.24 -15.38
N GLY A 96 20.80 20.42 -14.94
CA GLY A 96 20.53 21.52 -15.85
C GLY A 96 19.07 21.74 -16.24
N GLY A 97 18.51 22.84 -15.77
CA GLY A 97 17.25 23.36 -16.28
C GLY A 97 17.33 23.77 -17.75
N SER A 98 16.20 23.70 -18.44
CA SER A 98 15.83 24.59 -19.54
C SER A 98 14.42 24.24 -20.02
N SER A 99 13.52 25.23 -19.91
CA SER A 99 12.54 25.61 -20.92
C SER A 99 12.18 24.59 -22.03
N GLY A 100 10.91 24.20 -22.05
CA GLY A 100 10.12 24.30 -23.29
C GLY A 100 9.85 23.02 -24.09
N ARG A 101 8.54 22.83 -24.32
CA ARG A 101 7.86 22.10 -25.42
C ARG A 101 7.69 20.58 -25.33
N ARG A 102 6.46 20.23 -25.72
CA ARG A 102 5.80 18.92 -25.77
C ARG A 102 6.42 17.98 -26.81
N SER A 103 6.46 16.69 -26.45
CA SER A 103 6.54 15.44 -27.23
C SER A 103 7.65 14.60 -26.61
N GLY A 104 7.48 13.34 -26.22
CA GLY A 104 6.48 12.33 -26.48
C GLY A 104 7.18 11.00 -26.19
N VAL A 105 6.48 10.07 -25.54
CA VAL A 105 6.78 8.63 -25.52
C VAL A 105 8.19 8.24 -25.03
N GLY A 106 8.27 7.84 -23.75
CA GLY A 106 9.42 7.09 -23.25
C GLY A 106 10.13 7.71 -22.04
N ALA A 107 9.44 8.40 -21.15
CA ALA A 107 9.95 8.56 -19.80
C ALA A 107 10.04 7.14 -19.20
N SER A 108 11.26 6.60 -19.19
CA SER A 108 11.65 5.44 -18.40
C SER A 108 10.99 5.59 -17.03
N ARG A 109 9.88 4.88 -16.81
CA ARG A 109 9.18 4.87 -15.53
C ARG A 109 10.23 4.43 -14.52
N GLU A 110 10.65 5.34 -13.65
CA GLU A 110 11.46 5.00 -12.49
C GLU A 110 10.75 3.84 -11.80
N LYS A 111 11.28 2.64 -11.99
CA LYS A 111 10.63 1.42 -11.55
C LYS A 111 11.00 1.27 -10.10
N GLU A 112 10.05 1.50 -9.20
CA GLU A 112 10.24 1.13 -7.81
C GLU A 112 10.47 -0.38 -7.74
N GLU A 113 11.55 -0.77 -7.09
CA GLU A 113 11.91 -2.17 -6.90
C GLU A 113 11.68 -2.57 -5.45
N ILE A 114 11.06 -3.74 -5.24
CA ILE A 114 10.83 -4.25 -3.90
C ILE A 114 12.04 -5.09 -3.50
N HIS A 115 12.83 -4.58 -2.57
CA HIS A 115 13.93 -5.30 -1.98
C HIS A 115 13.43 -6.26 -0.90
N LYS A 116 14.00 -7.47 -0.88
CA LYS A 116 13.61 -8.55 0.03
C LYS A 116 14.85 -9.04 0.77
N ALA A 117 14.91 -8.79 2.07
CA ALA A 117 15.98 -9.27 2.92
C ALA A 117 15.45 -10.30 3.92
N VAL A 118 16.18 -11.38 4.15
CA VAL A 118 15.81 -12.39 5.16
C VAL A 118 16.87 -12.39 6.24
N LYS A 119 16.48 -12.10 7.47
CA LYS A 119 17.34 -12.19 8.65
C LYS A 119 17.12 -13.54 9.30
N VAL A 120 18.20 -14.30 9.46
CA VAL A 120 18.20 -15.62 10.08
C VAL A 120 18.89 -15.53 11.43
N ARG A 121 18.23 -16.02 12.47
CA ARG A 121 18.77 -16.11 13.82
C ARG A 121 19.85 -17.18 13.86
N ASN A 122 21.03 -16.81 14.33
CA ASN A 122 22.09 -17.75 14.62
C ASN A 122 21.71 -18.56 15.87
N SER A 123 21.69 -19.89 15.78
CA SER A 123 21.35 -20.76 16.90
C SER A 123 22.36 -20.70 18.05
N ALA A 124 23.62 -20.34 17.77
CA ALA A 124 24.67 -20.26 18.78
C ALA A 124 24.58 -18.99 19.63
N ASP A 125 24.43 -17.83 18.97
CA ASP A 125 24.54 -16.52 19.64
C ASP A 125 23.20 -15.78 19.76
N GLY A 126 22.13 -16.32 19.16
CA GLY A 126 20.83 -15.65 19.09
C GLY A 126 20.80 -14.39 18.22
N SER A 127 21.92 -14.00 17.62
CA SER A 127 22.06 -12.80 16.78
C SER A 127 21.36 -12.99 15.42
N LEU A 128 20.77 -11.92 14.88
CA LEU A 128 20.14 -11.93 13.56
C LEU A 128 21.17 -11.58 12.49
N ARG A 129 21.45 -12.52 11.58
CA ARG A 129 22.31 -12.27 10.42
C ARG A 129 21.47 -12.11 9.16
N GLN A 130 21.68 -11.01 8.44
CA GLN A 130 21.07 -10.81 7.14
C GLN A 130 21.65 -11.79 6.12
N ARG A 131 20.77 -12.44 5.36
CA ARG A 131 21.07 -13.32 4.24
C ARG A 131 20.19 -12.95 3.06
N ASP A 132 20.73 -13.10 1.87
CA ASP A 132 19.93 -13.00 0.66
C ASP A 132 19.01 -14.22 0.53
N VAL A 133 17.84 -14.03 -0.10
CA VAL A 133 16.90 -15.13 -0.38
C VAL A 133 17.56 -16.27 -1.18
N ARG A 134 18.57 -15.93 -1.99
CA ARG A 134 19.36 -16.89 -2.78
C ARG A 134 20.26 -17.79 -1.91
N GLN A 135 20.66 -17.32 -0.73
CA GLN A 135 21.52 -18.03 0.21
C GLN A 135 20.73 -18.96 1.15
N LEU A 136 19.39 -18.92 1.09
CA LEU A 136 18.54 -19.84 1.83
C LEU A 136 18.60 -21.25 1.23
N SER A 137 18.53 -22.26 2.09
CA SER A 137 18.35 -23.65 1.67
C SER A 137 17.04 -23.83 0.90
N GLY A 138 16.92 -24.91 0.13
CA GLY A 138 15.70 -25.19 -0.65
C GLY A 138 14.45 -25.24 0.22
N GLY A 139 14.57 -25.85 1.41
CA GLY A 139 13.48 -25.93 2.38
C GLY A 139 13.10 -24.56 2.93
N GLU A 140 14.07 -23.84 3.50
CA GLU A 140 13.87 -22.48 4.02
C GLU A 140 13.22 -21.55 2.99
N ARG A 141 13.64 -21.65 1.73
CA ARG A 141 13.06 -20.86 0.64
C ARG A 141 11.59 -21.21 0.40
N ARG A 142 11.22 -22.49 0.39
CA ARG A 142 9.82 -22.94 0.25
C ARG A 142 8.98 -22.51 1.44
N ARG A 143 9.49 -22.65 2.67
CA ARG A 143 8.78 -22.21 3.89
C ARG A 143 8.55 -20.70 3.91
N THR A 144 9.57 -19.94 3.51
CA THR A 144 9.47 -18.48 3.36
C THR A 144 8.47 -18.09 2.27
N ALA A 145 8.48 -18.79 1.13
CA ALA A 145 7.54 -18.56 0.05
C ALA A 145 6.09 -18.87 0.48
N LEU A 146 5.86 -19.99 1.16
CA LEU A 146 4.55 -20.36 1.72
C LEU A 146 4.07 -19.31 2.72
N ALA A 147 4.92 -18.90 3.67
CA ALA A 147 4.60 -17.84 4.62
C ALA A 147 4.20 -16.54 3.92
N MET A 148 4.91 -16.17 2.85
CA MET A 148 4.62 -14.98 2.05
C MET A 148 3.28 -15.11 1.31
N CYS A 149 2.96 -16.27 0.74
CA CYS A 149 1.66 -16.55 0.11
C CYS A 149 0.50 -16.42 1.11
N LEU A 150 0.64 -16.99 2.30
CA LEU A 150 -0.34 -16.86 3.39
C LEU A 150 -0.47 -15.40 3.88
N GLY A 151 0.65 -14.69 3.97
CA GLY A 151 0.67 -13.26 4.30
C GLY A 151 -0.08 -12.40 3.27
N PHE A 152 0.10 -12.69 1.97
CA PHE A 152 -0.64 -12.02 0.90
C PHE A 152 -2.14 -12.31 0.97
N GLU A 153 -2.52 -13.56 1.19
CA GLU A 153 -3.92 -13.94 1.34
C GLU A 153 -4.58 -13.20 2.52
N GLU A 154 -3.90 -13.14 3.67
CA GLU A 154 -4.37 -12.41 4.85
C GLU A 154 -4.49 -10.90 4.58
N LEU A 155 -3.50 -10.31 3.91
CA LEU A 155 -3.52 -8.90 3.50
C LEU A 155 -4.73 -8.60 2.61
N VAL A 156 -4.93 -9.42 1.57
CA VAL A 156 -6.03 -9.27 0.60
C VAL A 156 -7.38 -9.40 1.31
N ARG A 157 -7.53 -10.41 2.18
CA ARG A 157 -8.72 -10.67 2.99
C ARG A 157 -9.07 -9.47 3.88
N ARG A 158 -8.08 -8.87 4.54
CA ARG A 158 -8.29 -7.73 5.45
C ARG A 158 -8.59 -6.42 4.73
N ARG A 159 -8.05 -6.21 3.54
CA ARG A 159 -8.39 -5.06 2.70
C ARG A 159 -9.78 -5.17 2.05
N ARG A 160 -10.50 -6.29 2.27
CA ARG A 160 -11.91 -6.55 1.90
C ARG A 160 -12.28 -6.41 0.42
N ARG A 161 -11.30 -6.25 -0.47
CA ARG A 161 -11.57 -6.08 -1.91
C ARG A 161 -11.66 -7.40 -2.66
N LEU A 162 -10.99 -8.45 -2.18
CA LEU A 162 -10.96 -9.77 -2.81
C LEU A 162 -10.91 -10.86 -1.73
N VAL A 163 -11.50 -12.01 -2.02
CA VAL A 163 -11.39 -13.24 -1.21
C VAL A 163 -10.83 -14.32 -2.11
N CYS A 164 -9.66 -14.85 -1.77
CA CYS A 164 -9.08 -15.99 -2.47
C CYS A 164 -9.67 -17.27 -1.86
N ASN A 165 -10.59 -17.93 -2.57
CA ASN A 165 -11.17 -19.21 -2.15
C ASN A 165 -10.32 -20.42 -2.57
N VAL A 166 -9.35 -20.22 -3.46
CA VAL A 166 -8.45 -21.26 -3.96
C VAL A 166 -7.02 -20.77 -3.88
N MET A 167 -6.16 -21.57 -3.28
CA MET A 167 -4.70 -21.41 -3.30
C MET A 167 -4.09 -22.69 -3.85
N VAL A 168 -3.40 -22.58 -4.98
CA VAL A 168 -2.70 -23.71 -5.61
C VAL A 168 -1.24 -23.63 -5.22
N LEU A 169 -0.75 -24.68 -4.58
CA LEU A 169 0.63 -24.80 -4.10
C LEU A 169 1.31 -25.94 -4.86
N ASP A 170 2.23 -25.60 -5.75
CA ASP A 170 2.99 -26.58 -6.51
C ASP A 170 4.29 -26.95 -5.78
N GLU A 171 4.55 -28.26 -5.62
CA GLU A 171 5.78 -28.80 -5.04
C GLU A 171 6.17 -28.30 -3.62
N VAL A 172 5.26 -27.70 -2.85
CA VAL A 172 5.57 -27.11 -1.53
C VAL A 172 5.86 -28.19 -0.46
N MET A 173 5.34 -29.41 -0.67
CA MET A 173 5.33 -30.49 0.32
C MET A 173 6.54 -31.45 0.20
N TYR A 174 7.26 -31.50 -0.92
CA TYR A 174 8.04 -32.70 -1.27
C TYR A 174 9.42 -32.81 -0.63
N ALA A 175 9.95 -31.76 -0.01
CA ALA A 175 11.40 -31.66 0.10
C ALA A 175 11.98 -31.44 1.51
N ASP A 176 11.14 -31.42 2.55
CA ASP A 176 11.57 -31.18 3.93
C ASP A 176 11.18 -32.32 4.91
N GLY A 177 10.72 -33.47 4.40
CA GLY A 177 10.38 -34.66 5.21
C GLY A 177 8.90 -34.76 5.62
N GLN A 178 8.52 -35.89 6.23
CA GLN A 178 7.13 -36.19 6.60
C GLN A 178 6.58 -35.27 7.70
N GLU A 179 7.42 -34.83 8.64
CA GLU A 179 7.01 -33.92 9.72
C GLU A 179 6.52 -32.57 9.17
N TRP A 180 7.24 -32.03 8.18
CA TRP A 180 6.87 -30.79 7.50
C TRP A 180 5.53 -30.91 6.76
N GLN A 181 5.31 -32.04 6.09
CA GLN A 181 4.05 -32.31 5.39
C GLN A 181 2.87 -32.36 6.37
N ALA A 182 3.03 -33.10 7.47
CA ALA A 182 2.02 -33.18 8.51
C ALA A 182 1.71 -31.80 9.11
N TYR A 183 2.74 -30.99 9.37
CA TYR A 183 2.59 -29.63 9.87
C TYR A 183 1.85 -28.73 8.87
N CYS A 184 2.25 -28.74 7.59
CA CYS A 184 1.57 -27.98 6.54
C CYS A 184 0.09 -28.38 6.39
N ILE A 185 -0.19 -29.69 6.39
CA ILE A 185 -1.57 -30.19 6.30
C ILE A 185 -2.38 -29.73 7.51
N ALA A 186 -1.82 -29.81 8.72
CA ALA A 186 -2.49 -29.33 9.93
C ALA A 186 -2.78 -27.83 9.88
N LEU A 187 -1.79 -27.02 9.49
CA LEU A 187 -1.93 -25.57 9.38
C LEU A 187 -2.99 -25.17 8.35
N LEU A 188 -2.94 -25.77 7.15
CA LEU A 188 -3.91 -25.49 6.08
C LEU A 188 -5.31 -25.99 6.42
N SER A 189 -5.43 -27.13 7.10
CA SER A 189 -6.72 -27.69 7.54
C SER A 189 -7.37 -26.82 8.62
N PHE A 190 -6.58 -26.36 9.60
CA PHE A 190 -7.05 -25.44 10.64
C PHE A 190 -7.56 -24.12 10.03
N ARG A 191 -6.84 -23.59 9.03
CA ARG A 191 -7.28 -22.38 8.31
C ARG A 191 -8.56 -22.59 7.51
N ARG A 192 -8.71 -23.72 6.83
CA ARG A 192 -9.97 -24.07 6.15
C ARG A 192 -11.15 -24.04 7.12
N ALA A 193 -10.98 -24.62 8.32
CA ALA A 193 -12.03 -24.61 9.34
C ALA A 193 -12.38 -23.18 9.83
N LEU A 194 -11.39 -22.32 10.00
CA LEU A 194 -11.59 -20.90 10.36
C LEU A 194 -12.32 -20.11 9.27
N ILE A 195 -11.99 -20.36 8.01
CA ILE A 195 -12.67 -19.74 6.86
C ILE A 195 -14.13 -20.20 6.82
N ASP A 196 -14.38 -21.50 6.97
CA ASP A 196 -15.75 -22.05 6.99
C ASP A 196 -16.59 -21.47 8.13
N GLN A 197 -16.01 -21.28 9.32
CA GLN A 197 -16.68 -20.60 10.44
C GLN A 197 -16.98 -19.13 10.12
N SER A 198 -16.03 -18.41 9.53
CA SER A 198 -16.19 -17.00 9.16
C SER A 198 -17.27 -16.82 8.08
N LEU A 199 -17.34 -17.74 7.10
CA LEU A 199 -18.38 -17.75 6.08
C LEU A 199 -19.76 -18.05 6.66
N LYS A 200 -19.86 -19.00 7.59
CA LYS A 200 -21.11 -19.27 8.33
C LYS A 200 -21.58 -18.03 9.11
N TRP A 201 -20.64 -17.30 9.72
CA TRP A 201 -20.95 -16.07 10.46
C TRP A 201 -21.42 -14.94 9.53
N LEU A 202 -20.72 -14.73 8.40
CA LEU A 202 -21.13 -13.77 7.37
C LEU A 202 -22.51 -14.09 6.80
N HIS A 203 -22.79 -15.36 6.47
CA HIS A 203 -24.09 -15.78 5.97
C HIS A 203 -25.20 -15.50 7.00
N LYS A 204 -24.99 -15.87 8.27
CA LYS A 204 -25.95 -15.55 9.35
C LYS A 204 -26.18 -14.05 9.51
N SER A 205 -25.13 -13.24 9.44
CA SER A 205 -25.22 -11.77 9.57
C SER A 205 -25.94 -11.12 8.39
N ILE A 206 -25.68 -11.59 7.15
CA ILE A 206 -26.38 -11.13 5.96
C ILE A 206 -27.86 -11.54 6.01
N CYS A 207 -28.18 -12.78 6.40
CA CYS A 207 -29.56 -13.22 6.60
C CYS A 207 -30.27 -12.41 7.68
N ALA A 208 -29.60 -12.08 8.79
CA ALA A 208 -30.16 -11.26 9.85
C ALA A 208 -30.43 -9.82 9.38
N HIS A 209 -29.51 -9.21 8.64
CA HIS A 209 -29.72 -7.89 8.04
C HIS A 209 -30.87 -7.89 7.02
N ARG A 210 -30.98 -8.93 6.18
CA ARG A 210 -32.09 -9.05 5.21
C ARG A 210 -33.45 -9.27 5.89
N CYS A 211 -33.49 -9.97 7.02
CA CYS A 211 -34.68 -10.09 7.86
C CYS A 211 -35.06 -8.75 8.52
N LEU A 212 -34.08 -7.98 8.99
CA LEU A 212 -34.32 -6.66 9.60
C LEU A 212 -34.81 -5.63 8.57
N ASP A 213 -34.34 -5.70 7.33
CA ASP A 213 -34.85 -4.86 6.24
C ASP A 213 -36.29 -5.25 5.84
N SER A 214 -36.67 -6.53 5.94
CA SER A 214 -38.07 -6.96 5.73
C SER A 214 -39.03 -6.50 6.85
N LEU A 215 -38.52 -6.19 8.05
CA LEU A 215 -39.32 -5.72 9.17
C LEU A 215 -39.42 -4.19 9.27
N ARG A 216 -38.76 -3.43 8.36
CA ARG A 216 -38.71 -1.96 8.38
C ARG A 216 -39.58 -1.24 7.35
N PHE A 217 -40.44 -1.95 6.62
CA PHE A 217 -41.44 -1.32 5.75
C PHE A 217 -42.84 -1.90 5.98
N PRO A 218 -43.67 -1.33 6.88
CA PRO A 218 -45.10 -1.39 6.72
C PRO A 218 -45.46 -0.32 5.67
N TYR A 219 -45.34 -0.64 4.38
CA TYR A 219 -46.14 0.11 3.41
C TYR A 219 -47.60 -0.34 3.60
N PRO A 220 -48.56 0.57 3.79
CA PRO A 220 -49.97 0.22 3.80
C PRO A 220 -50.31 -0.42 2.45
N GLN A 221 -50.91 -1.60 2.52
CA GLN A 221 -51.48 -2.29 1.37
C GLN A 221 -52.52 -1.35 0.75
N HIS A 222 -52.22 -0.84 -0.44
CA HIS A 222 -53.26 -0.37 -1.34
C HIS A 222 -53.77 -1.57 -2.11
N ASP A 223 -55.08 -1.79 -1.99
CA ASP A 223 -55.86 -2.81 -2.66
C ASP A 223 -55.59 -2.86 -4.17
N LEU A 224 -55.16 -4.02 -4.64
CA LEU A 224 -55.16 -4.40 -6.05
C LEU A 224 -55.86 -5.76 -6.16
N PRO A 225 -56.91 -5.89 -6.99
CA PRO A 225 -57.77 -7.05 -6.97
C PRO A 225 -57.15 -8.26 -7.68
N ASP A 226 -57.41 -9.43 -7.08
CA ASP A 226 -57.57 -10.77 -7.64
C ASP A 226 -56.92 -11.07 -8.99
N LEU A 227 -55.71 -11.64 -8.94
CA LEU A 227 -55.25 -12.63 -9.91
C LEU A 227 -54.36 -13.67 -9.21
N CYS A 228 -55.00 -14.66 -8.58
CA CYS A 228 -54.47 -16.04 -8.54
C CYS A 228 -54.97 -16.76 -9.80
N PRO A 229 -54.14 -17.62 -10.42
CA PRO A 229 -54.25 -19.03 -10.02
C PRO A 229 -52.90 -19.74 -9.84
N GLU A 230 -52.89 -20.57 -8.78
CA GLU A 230 -52.26 -21.89 -8.64
C GLU A 230 -50.74 -22.06 -8.49
N GLY A 231 -50.39 -22.60 -7.31
CA GLY A 231 -49.12 -23.23 -6.95
C GLY A 231 -48.05 -22.19 -6.63
N TRP A 232 -47.36 -22.16 -5.49
CA TRP A 232 -46.79 -23.26 -4.74
C TRP A 232 -46.66 -22.81 -3.28
N ALA A 233 -47.25 -23.54 -2.35
CA ALA A 233 -46.90 -23.47 -0.94
C ALA A 233 -46.94 -24.87 -0.35
N VAL A 234 -45.77 -25.47 -0.12
CA VAL A 234 -45.58 -26.42 0.98
C VAL A 234 -44.18 -26.21 1.54
N PHE A 235 -44.10 -25.38 2.59
CA PHE A 235 -43.04 -25.50 3.59
C PHE A 235 -43.44 -26.66 4.52
N GLY A 236 -42.71 -27.77 4.42
CA GLY A 236 -42.74 -28.85 5.40
C GLY A 236 -41.50 -28.78 6.27
N LEU A 237 -41.58 -28.10 7.41
CA LEU A 237 -40.69 -28.32 8.55
C LEU A 237 -41.47 -29.20 9.54
N HIS A 238 -41.10 -30.48 9.63
CA HIS A 238 -41.17 -31.31 10.85
C HIS A 238 -40.30 -32.54 10.60
N GLY A 239 -39.27 -32.70 11.43
CA GLY A 239 -38.38 -33.85 11.44
C GLY A 239 -37.51 -33.75 12.67
N SER A 240 -37.87 -34.56 13.66
CA SER A 240 -37.31 -34.69 15.01
C SER A 240 -35.83 -35.01 15.05
#